data_AF-D4S0Y8-F1
#
_entry.id   AF-D4S0Y8-F1
#
_cell.length_a   1.000
_cell.length_b   1.000
_cell.length_c   1.000
_cell.angle_alpha   90.00
_cell.angle_beta   90.00
_cell.angle_gamma   90.00
#
_symmetry.space_group_name_H-M   'P 1'
#
loop_
_entity.id
_entity.type
_entity.pdbx_description
1 polymer ?
#
loop_
_entity_poly.entity_id
_entity_poly.type
_entity_poly.pdbx_seq_one_letter_code
_entity_poly.pdbx_strand_id
1 'polypeptide(L)'
;MECRAVVFVYIFVAIIQGLICGFVAQVVSENKGYEDGFFWGFFLGIIGIIVVACKPDNNSSYASALLSKETEEKDKSEKELLNVQKLKSYKDLLDSGVITQEEFDKKKSELLDL
;
A
#
# COMPACT_ATOMS: atom_id res chain seq x y z
N MET A 1 -44.00 -1.45 -21.28
CA MET A 1 -43.47 -1.34 -19.90
C MET A 1 -42.75 -2.61 -19.44
N GLU A 2 -42.99 -3.76 -20.08
CA GLU A 2 -42.48 -5.06 -19.63
C GLU A 2 -40.97 -5.25 -19.83
N CYS A 3 -40.38 -4.74 -20.94
CA CYS A 3 -38.93 -4.87 -21.16
C CYS A 3 -38.08 -4.19 -20.07
N ARG A 4 -38.57 -3.08 -19.49
CA ARG A 4 -37.85 -2.37 -18.43
C ARG A 4 -37.90 -3.15 -17.12
N ALA A 5 -39.05 -3.76 -16.80
CA ALA A 5 -39.21 -4.58 -15.61
C ALA A 5 -38.31 -5.83 -15.65
N VAL A 6 -38.23 -6.51 -16.80
CA VAL A 6 -37.35 -7.68 -16.97
C VAL A 6 -35.87 -7.30 -16.82
N VAL A 7 -35.45 -6.14 -17.33
CA VAL A 7 -34.09 -5.63 -17.16
C VAL A 7 -33.79 -5.34 -15.68
N PHE A 8 -34.71 -4.72 -14.94
CA PHE A 8 -34.52 -4.49 -13.51
C PHE A 8 -34.42 -5.80 -12.73
N VAL A 9 -35.30 -6.77 -12.98
CA VAL A 9 -35.25 -8.09 -12.34
C VAL A 9 -33.92 -8.79 -12.63
N TYR A 10 -33.44 -8.74 -13.88
CA TYR A 10 -32.15 -9.32 -14.26
C TYR A 10 -30.98 -8.66 -13.53
N ILE A 11 -31.00 -7.34 -13.38
CA ILE A 11 -29.97 -6.61 -12.61
C ILE A 11 -29.99 -7.01 -11.13
N PHE A 12 -31.17 -7.11 -10.50
CA PHE A 12 -31.27 -7.55 -9.11
C PHE A 12 -30.74 -8.97 -8.91
N VAL A 13 -31.08 -9.90 -9.81
CA VAL A 13 -30.56 -11.27 -9.77
C VAL A 13 -29.04 -11.29 -9.98
N ALA A 14 -28.51 -10.49 -10.91
CA ALA A 14 -27.08 -10.39 -11.15
C ALA A 14 -26.31 -9.82 -9.94
N ILE A 15 -26.87 -8.84 -9.24
CA ILE A 15 -26.28 -8.29 -8.01
C ILE A 15 -26.24 -9.35 -6.91
N ILE A 16 -27.34 -10.07 -6.68
CA ILE A 16 -27.40 -11.13 -5.67
C ILE A 16 -26.39 -12.25 -6.00
N GLN A 17 -26.35 -12.70 -7.26
CA GLN A 17 -25.39 -13.70 -7.71
C GLN A 17 -23.94 -13.22 -7.55
N GLY A 18 -23.67 -11.95 -7.88
CA GLY A 18 -22.36 -11.33 -7.70
C GLY A 18 -21.94 -11.28 -6.23
N LEU A 19 -22.85 -10.91 -5.32
CA LEU A 19 -22.58 -10.88 -3.88
C LEU A 19 -22.21 -12.27 -3.35
N ILE A 20 -22.94 -13.31 -3.75
CA ILE A 20 -22.64 -14.70 -3.35
C ILE A 20 -21.25 -15.11 -3.84
N CYS A 21 -20.92 -14.87 -5.11
CA CYS A 21 -19.59 -15.17 -5.66
C CYS A 21 -18.48 -14.34 -4.99
N GLY A 22 -18.74 -13.08 -4.66
CA GLY A 22 -17.82 -12.21 -3.93
C GLY A 22 -17.49 -12.74 -2.54
N PHE A 23 -18.50 -13.09 -1.74
CA PHE A 23 -18.29 -13.64 -0.39
C PHE A 23 -17.53 -14.96 -0.41
N VAL A 24 -17.83 -15.86 -1.37
CA VAL A 24 -17.08 -17.12 -1.50
C VAL A 24 -15.62 -16.85 -1.86
N ALA A 25 -15.34 -15.93 -2.78
CA ALA A 25 -13.97 -15.57 -3.14
C ALA A 25 -13.22 -14.91 -1.97
N GLN A 26 -13.91 -14.11 -1.16
CA GLN A 26 -13.35 -13.50 0.04
C GLN A 26 -12.96 -14.55 1.09
N VAL A 27 -13.84 -15.52 1.39
CA VAL A 27 -13.51 -16.60 2.32
C VAL A 27 -12.31 -17.41 1.82
N VAL A 28 -12.25 -17.71 0.52
CA VAL A 28 -11.10 -18.42 -0.07
C VAL A 28 -9.82 -17.58 0.00
N SER A 29 -9.91 -16.27 -0.17
CA SER A 29 -8.74 -15.39 -0.11
C SER A 29 -8.23 -15.22 1.31
N GLU A 30 -9.11 -15.04 2.30
CA GLU A 30 -8.79 -14.91 3.72
C GLU A 30 -8.07 -16.17 4.23
N ASN A 31 -8.51 -17.36 3.82
CA ASN A 31 -7.83 -18.63 4.15
C ASN A 31 -6.41 -18.71 3.58
N LYS A 32 -6.10 -17.94 2.52
CA LYS A 32 -4.77 -17.87 1.90
C LYS A 32 -3.94 -16.70 2.42
N GLY A 33 -4.55 -15.79 3.18
CA GLY A 33 -4.00 -14.57 3.75
C GLY A 33 -4.54 -13.28 3.12
N TYR A 34 -5.19 -13.34 1.96
CA TYR A 34 -5.55 -12.16 1.16
C TYR A 34 -6.86 -11.48 1.58
N GLU A 35 -6.84 -10.15 1.69
CA GLU A 35 -8.02 -9.32 2.02
C GLU A 35 -8.90 -9.02 0.78
N ASP A 36 -8.34 -9.05 -0.43
CA ASP A 36 -9.02 -8.53 -1.64
C ASP A 36 -9.74 -9.59 -2.51
N GLY A 37 -10.08 -10.75 -1.96
CA GLY A 37 -10.74 -11.83 -2.73
C GLY A 37 -12.13 -11.47 -3.23
N PHE A 38 -12.85 -10.64 -2.47
CA PHE A 38 -14.22 -10.22 -2.79
C PHE A 38 -14.33 -9.56 -4.16
N PHE A 39 -13.43 -8.64 -4.47
CA PHE A 39 -13.49 -7.85 -5.70
C PHE A 39 -13.24 -8.73 -6.94
N TRP A 40 -12.34 -9.71 -6.80
CA TRP A 40 -12.09 -10.70 -7.85
C TRP A 40 -13.32 -11.59 -8.08
N GLY A 41 -13.94 -12.11 -7.02
CA GLY A 41 -15.15 -12.94 -7.14
C GLY A 41 -16.39 -12.19 -7.63
N PHE A 42 -16.57 -10.94 -7.22
CA PHE A 42 -17.76 -10.14 -7.54
C PHE A 42 -17.75 -9.64 -9.00
N PHE A 43 -16.62 -9.13 -9.49
CA PHE A 43 -16.53 -8.53 -10.83
C PHE A 43 -16.23 -9.54 -11.95
N LEU A 44 -15.52 -10.64 -11.66
CA LEU A 44 -15.20 -11.67 -12.66
C LEU A 44 -16.05 -12.93 -12.50
N GLY A 45 -16.91 -13.02 -11.47
CA GLY A 45 -17.74 -14.19 -11.19
C GLY A 45 -16.90 -15.44 -10.93
N ILE A 46 -17.23 -16.54 -11.61
CA ILE A 46 -16.53 -17.84 -11.49
C ILE A 46 -15.06 -17.72 -11.89
N ILE A 47 -14.73 -16.94 -12.92
CA ILE A 47 -13.33 -16.74 -13.35
C ILE A 47 -12.51 -16.10 -12.22
N GLY A 48 -13.12 -15.16 -11.48
CA GLY A 48 -12.50 -14.52 -10.33
C GLY A 48 -12.18 -15.48 -9.19
N ILE A 49 -13.11 -16.39 -8.88
CA ILE A 49 -12.92 -17.46 -7.89
C ILE A 49 -11.72 -18.33 -8.26
N ILE A 50 -11.62 -18.74 -9.53
CA ILE A 50 -10.53 -19.60 -10.01
C ILE A 50 -9.18 -18.90 -9.87
N VAL A 51 -9.08 -17.62 -10.23
CA VAL A 51 -7.82 -16.87 -10.12
C VAL A 51 -7.39 -16.69 -8.66
N VAL A 52 -8.33 -16.38 -7.77
CA VAL A 52 -8.06 -16.31 -6.32
C VAL A 52 -7.62 -17.67 -5.77
N ALA A 53 -8.22 -18.76 -6.22
CA ALA A 53 -7.85 -20.11 -5.81
C ALA A 53 -6.44 -20.51 -6.29
N CYS A 54 -6.05 -20.10 -7.50
CA CYS A 54 -4.71 -20.33 -8.05
C CYS A 54 -3.64 -19.40 -7.49
N LYS A 55 -4.02 -18.34 -6.77
CA LYS A 55 -3.06 -17.43 -6.14
C LYS A 55 -2.29 -18.21 -5.05
N PRO A 56 -0.95 -18.11 -5.03
CA PRO A 56 -0.13 -18.83 -4.06
C PRO A 56 -0.39 -18.31 -2.64
N ASP A 57 -0.33 -19.21 -1.65
CA ASP A 57 -0.58 -18.84 -0.25
C ASP A 57 0.52 -17.91 0.26
N ASN A 58 0.13 -16.87 1.00
CA ASN A 58 1.05 -15.84 1.44
C ASN A 58 0.93 -15.54 2.94
N ASN A 59 0.61 -16.58 3.71
CA ASN A 59 0.66 -16.59 5.18
C ASN A 59 2.03 -16.18 5.77
N SER A 60 3.10 -16.24 4.98
CA SER A 60 4.43 -15.70 5.30
C SER A 60 4.60 -14.21 4.95
N SER A 61 3.74 -13.65 4.10
CA SER A 61 3.94 -12.35 3.44
C SER A 61 3.09 -11.21 3.99
N TYR A 62 1.98 -11.49 4.67
CA TYR A 62 1.14 -10.44 5.28
C TYR A 62 1.76 -9.85 6.55
N ALA A 63 2.41 -10.69 7.35
CA ALA A 63 3.21 -10.22 8.47
C ALA A 63 4.35 -9.30 7.98
N SER A 64 4.99 -9.62 6.86
CA SER A 64 6.04 -8.78 6.29
C SER A 64 5.51 -7.54 5.57
N ALA A 65 4.28 -7.56 5.02
CA ALA A 65 3.65 -6.40 4.38
C ALA A 65 3.14 -5.38 5.40
N LEU A 66 2.63 -5.84 6.55
CA LEU A 66 2.28 -4.98 7.68
C LEU A 66 3.55 -4.35 8.27
N LEU A 67 4.60 -5.15 8.42
CA LEU A 67 5.91 -4.72 8.93
C LEU A 67 6.62 -3.77 7.94
N SER A 68 6.48 -3.96 6.62
CA SER A 68 7.01 -3.02 5.62
C SER A 68 6.21 -1.72 5.58
N LYS A 69 4.89 -1.75 5.80
CA LYS A 69 4.09 -0.52 5.95
C LYS A 69 4.49 0.29 7.19
N GLU A 70 4.75 -0.36 8.32
CA GLU A 70 5.27 0.30 9.53
C GLU A 70 6.72 0.79 9.34
N THR A 71 7.52 0.07 8.54
CA THR A 71 8.90 0.45 8.22
C THR A 71 8.94 1.67 7.29
N GLU A 72 8.05 1.80 6.30
CA GLU A 72 8.02 2.96 5.40
C GLU A 72 7.68 4.29 6.13
N GLU A 73 6.78 4.26 7.13
CA GLU A 73 6.49 5.46 7.94
C GLU A 73 7.62 5.78 8.94
N LYS A 74 8.23 4.76 9.55
CA LYS A 74 9.39 4.92 10.46
C LYS A 74 10.64 5.41 9.73
N ASP A 75 10.92 4.88 8.55
CA ASP A 75 12.10 5.17 7.74
C ASP A 75 12.04 6.59 7.14
N LYS A 76 10.84 7.10 6.81
CA LYS A 76 10.68 8.51 6.41
C LYS A 76 10.89 9.49 7.56
N SER A 77 10.41 9.16 8.76
CA SER A 77 10.58 9.99 9.98
C SER A 77 12.02 9.97 10.52
N GLU A 78 12.70 8.83 10.44
CA GLU A 78 14.09 8.68 10.91
C GLU A 78 15.08 9.40 9.99
N LYS A 79 14.85 9.38 8.66
CA LYS A 79 15.66 10.14 7.69
C LYS A 79 15.54 11.65 7.87
N GLU A 80 14.33 12.15 8.11
CA GLU A 80 14.09 13.56 8.46
C GLU A 80 14.85 13.95 9.74
N LEU A 81 14.76 13.14 10.80
CA LEU A 81 15.46 13.37 12.07
C LEU A 81 16.99 13.31 11.95
N LEU A 82 17.53 12.41 11.13
CA LEU A 82 18.96 12.32 10.83
C LEU A 82 19.46 13.53 10.04
N ASN A 83 18.65 14.05 9.11
CA ASN A 83 19.01 15.22 8.32
C ASN A 83 19.04 16.50 9.17
N VAL A 84 18.04 16.70 10.04
CA VAL A 84 18.00 17.84 10.97
C VAL A 84 19.17 17.81 11.97
N GLN A 85 19.52 16.63 12.48
CA GLN A 85 20.68 16.47 13.37
C GLN A 85 22.00 16.73 12.66
N LYS A 86 22.17 16.27 11.42
CA LYS A 86 23.34 16.60 10.60
C LYS A 86 23.45 18.11 10.40
N LEU A 87 22.37 18.78 10.02
CA LEU A 87 22.35 20.24 9.88
C LEU A 87 22.78 20.97 11.16
N LYS A 88 22.33 20.49 12.32
CA LYS A 88 22.71 21.05 13.62
C LYS A 88 24.21 20.86 13.90
N SER A 89 24.74 19.66 13.67
CA SER A 89 26.17 19.37 13.88
C SER A 89 27.08 20.17 12.93
N TYR A 90 26.68 20.36 11.67
CA TYR A 90 27.43 21.22 10.75
C TYR A 90 27.41 22.69 11.20
N LYS A 91 26.32 23.15 11.84
CA LYS A 91 26.21 24.52 12.36
C LYS A 91 27.15 24.73 13.56
N ASP A 92 27.18 23.77 14.50
CA ASP A 92 28.10 23.82 15.64
C ASP A 92 29.58 23.79 15.19
N LEU A 93 29.91 23.05 14.11
CA LEU A 93 31.26 23.00 13.54
C LEU A 93 31.67 24.34 12.89
N LEU A 94 30.74 25.03 12.22
CA LEU A 94 30.97 26.37 11.68
C LEU A 94 31.23 27.39 12.81
N ASP A 95 30.39 27.36 13.86
CA ASP A 95 30.49 28.29 14.99
C ASP A 95 31.76 28.03 15.84
N SER A 96 32.28 26.80 15.83
CA SER A 96 33.58 26.46 16.45
C SER A 96 34.80 26.96 15.67
N GLY A 97 34.61 27.53 14.48
CA GLY A 97 35.68 28.10 13.65
C GLY A 97 36.60 27.07 12.96
N VAL A 98 36.22 25.78 12.98
CA VAL A 98 36.99 24.67 12.37
C VAL A 98 36.75 24.57 10.85
N ILE A 99 35.67 25.16 10.34
CA ILE A 99 35.27 25.14 8.92
C ILE A 99 34.84 26.54 8.44
N THR A 100 35.11 26.89 7.18
CA THR A 100 34.71 28.17 6.54
C THR A 100 33.32 28.07 5.89
N GLN A 101 32.59 29.21 5.79
CA GLN A 101 31.20 29.27 5.27
C GLN A 101 31.01 28.60 3.89
N GLU A 102 32.05 28.59 3.04
CA GLU A 102 32.00 27.98 1.71
C GLU A 102 31.85 26.45 1.74
N GLU A 103 32.43 25.75 2.74
CA GLU A 103 32.28 24.28 2.84
C GLU A 103 30.93 23.86 3.41
N PHE A 104 30.32 24.71 4.24
CA PHE A 104 28.98 24.47 4.81
C PHE A 104 27.89 24.60 3.74
N ASP A 105 27.94 25.65 2.91
CA ASP A 105 26.94 25.85 1.86
C ASP A 105 27.03 24.79 0.75
N LYS A 106 28.25 24.35 0.40
CA LYS A 106 28.47 23.31 -0.62
C LYS A 106 27.87 21.96 -0.20
N LYS A 107 27.88 21.62 1.08
CA LYS A 107 27.39 20.33 1.60
C LYS A 107 25.89 20.35 1.93
N LYS A 108 25.33 21.55 2.14
CA LYS A 108 23.89 21.77 2.32
C LYS A 108 23.13 21.65 1.00
N SER A 109 23.68 22.14 -0.12
CA SER A 109 23.08 21.97 -1.45
C SER A 109 23.10 20.51 -1.92
N GLU A 110 24.19 19.79 -1.64
CA GLU A 110 24.33 18.36 -1.97
C GLU A 110 23.31 17.47 -1.22
N LEU A 111 22.92 17.87 0.00
CA LEU A 111 21.93 17.14 0.81
C LEU A 111 20.47 17.52 0.49
N LEU A 112 20.24 18.59 -0.26
CA LEU A 112 18.90 19.10 -0.61
C LEU A 112 18.51 18.85 -2.07
N ASP A 113 19.40 18.26 -2.87
CA ASP A 113 19.17 17.87 -4.28
C ASP A 113 18.47 18.98 -5.10
N LEU A 114 19.04 20.19 -5.06
CA LEU A 114 18.58 21.34 -5.84
C LEU A 114 19.43 21.55 -7.10
#